data_AF-A0A351Y4Z4-F1
#
_entry.id   AF-A0A351Y4Z4-F1
#
_cell.length_a   1.000
_cell.length_b   1.000
_cell.length_c   1.000
_cell.angle_alpha   90.00
_cell.angle_beta   90.00
_cell.angle_gamma   90.00
#
_symmetry.space_group_name_H-M   'P 1'
#
loop_
_entity.id
_entity.type
_entity.pdbx_description
1 polymer ?
#
loop_
_entity_poly.entity_id
_entity_poly.type
_entity_poly.pdbx_seq_one_letter_code
_entity_poly.pdbx_strand_id
1 'polypeptide(L)' 'MSIGDTIIKDERAKGHDETEMQNLVIPGFKRVKPFVYAGVYPLDNTDYDKLKDSLEKLSINDSAIEYELEDSKALGF' A
#
# COMPACT_ATOMS: atom_id res chain seq x y z
N MET A 1 -1.33 7.86 5.21
CA MET A 1 -0.63 8.74 4.26
C MET A 1 -0.16 7.85 3.14
N SER A 2 -0.64 8.11 1.92
CA SER A 2 -0.24 7.39 0.73
C SER A 2 0.83 8.19 -0.01
N ILE A 3 1.61 7.51 -0.85
CA ILE A 3 2.50 8.21 -1.76
C ILE A 3 1.66 9.17 -2.61
N GLY A 4 2.18 10.39 -2.82
CA GLY A 4 1.51 11.42 -3.62
C GLY A 4 0.48 12.28 -2.90
N ASP A 5 0.22 12.03 -1.61
CA ASP A 5 -0.57 12.95 -0.79
C ASP A 5 0.13 14.32 -0.72
N THR A 6 -0.64 15.40 -0.85
CA THR A 6 -0.14 16.76 -0.65
C THR A 6 -0.27 17.16 0.81
N ILE A 7 0.85 17.44 1.48
CA ILE A 7 0.87 17.88 2.88
C ILE A 7 0.84 19.42 2.93
N ILE A 8 -0.23 19.98 3.49
CA ILE A 8 -0.40 21.43 3.67
C ILE A 8 -0.18 21.77 5.14
N LYS A 9 0.60 22.81 5.42
CA LYS A 9 0.79 23.31 6.80
C LYS A 9 -0.53 23.89 7.34
N ASP A 10 -0.87 23.57 8.59
CA ASP A 10 -2.13 24.02 9.25
C ASP A 10 -2.35 25.55 9.17
N GLU A 11 -1.27 26.34 9.29
CA GLU A 11 -1.30 27.80 9.16
C GLU A 11 -1.81 28.29 7.78
N ARG A 12 -1.59 27.51 6.73
CA ARG A 12 -2.05 27.79 5.36
C ARG A 12 -3.40 27.13 5.04
N ALA A 13 -3.94 26.31 5.94
CA ALA A 13 -5.24 25.68 5.79
C ALA A 13 -6.36 26.49 6.49
N LYS A 14 -6.01 27.29 7.50
CA LYS A 14 -6.98 28.10 8.26
C LYS A 14 -7.55 29.24 7.41
N GLY A 15 -8.86 29.20 7.19
CA GLY A 15 -9.62 30.28 6.56
C GLY A 15 -9.84 30.14 5.04
N HIS A 16 -9.40 29.03 4.45
CA HIS A 16 -9.62 28.73 3.03
C HIS A 16 -10.86 27.84 2.83
N ASP A 17 -11.65 28.15 1.80
CA ASP A 17 -12.78 27.32 1.37
C ASP A 17 -12.31 26.00 0.73
N GLU A 18 -13.18 24.97 0.66
CA GLU A 18 -12.88 23.67 0.04
C GLU A 18 -12.32 23.82 -1.39
N THR A 19 -12.82 24.82 -2.12
CA THR A 19 -12.38 25.16 -3.49
C THR A 19 -10.95 25.68 -3.53
N GLU A 20 -10.52 26.45 -2.53
CA GLU A 20 -9.14 26.96 -2.43
C GLU A 20 -8.18 25.88 -1.95
N MET A 21 -8.65 24.94 -1.12
CA MET A 21 -7.87 23.77 -0.71
C MET A 21 -7.53 22.85 -1.89
N GLN A 22 -8.43 22.70 -2.86
CA GLN A 22 -8.16 21.93 -4.08
C GLN A 22 -7.06 22.54 -4.95
N ASN A 23 -6.93 23.88 -4.98
CA ASN A 23 -5.86 24.56 -5.73
C ASN A 23 -4.47 24.36 -5.11
N LEU A 24 -4.39 24.02 -3.82
CA LEU A 24 -3.12 23.72 -3.14
C LEU A 24 -2.67 22.27 -3.33
N VAL A 25 -3.55 21.38 -3.79
CA VAL A 25 -3.21 19.99 -4.09
C VAL A 25 -2.33 19.95 -5.33
N ILE A 26 -1.20 19.26 -5.25
CA ILE A 26 -0.30 19.09 -6.40
C ILE A 26 -0.89 18.00 -7.30
N PRO A 27 -1.31 18.34 -8.54
CA PRO A 27 -1.91 17.36 -9.44
C PRO A 27 -0.83 16.44 -10.04
N GLY A 28 -1.26 15.27 -10.53
CA GLY A 28 -0.44 14.41 -11.38
C GLY A 28 0.00 13.09 -10.74
N PHE A 29 -0.02 12.98 -9.41
CA PHE A 29 0.16 11.68 -8.78
C PHE A 29 -1.08 10.81 -9.00
N LYS A 30 -0.86 9.57 -9.45
CA LYS A 30 -1.89 8.55 -9.60
C LYS A 30 -1.44 7.32 -8.83
N ARG A 31 -2.34 6.72 -8.06
CA ARG A 31 -2.08 5.44 -7.41
C ARG A 31 -1.74 4.41 -8.49
N VAL A 32 -0.58 3.76 -8.34
CA VAL A 32 -0.14 2.70 -9.23
C VAL A 32 -1.08 1.51 -9.04
N LYS A 33 -1.59 0.95 -10.14
CA LYS A 33 -2.37 -0.30 -10.11
C LYS A 33 -1.43 -1.46 -10.36
N PRO A 34 -1.50 -2.56 -9.61
CA PRO A 34 -0.69 -3.75 -9.90
C PRO A 34 -1.07 -4.34 -11.27
N PHE A 35 -0.05 -4.64 -12.09
CA PHE A 35 -0.22 -5.21 -13.44
C PHE A 35 0.17 -6.69 -13.52
N VAL A 36 0.92 -7.21 -12.53
CA VAL A 36 1.42 -8.58 -12.49
C VAL A 36 1.08 -9.17 -11.12
N TYR A 37 0.55 -10.40 -11.11
CA TYR A 37 0.17 -11.14 -9.91
C TYR A 37 0.87 -12.50 -9.91
N ALA A 38 1.24 -13.00 -8.73
CA ALA A 38 1.85 -14.30 -8.54
C ALA A 38 1.45 -14.87 -7.17
N GLY A 39 1.27 -16.19 -7.09
CA GLY A 39 1.10 -16.91 -5.83
C GLY A 39 2.47 -17.22 -5.22
N VAL A 40 2.67 -16.87 -3.96
CA VAL A 40 3.91 -17.14 -3.22
C VAL A 40 3.58 -18.05 -2.05
N TYR A 41 4.21 -19.22 -2.03
CA TYR A 41 4.00 -20.24 -1.00
C TYR A 41 5.35 -20.65 -0.41
N PRO A 42 5.42 -20.92 0.89
CA PRO A 42 6.63 -21.46 1.49
C PRO A 42 6.85 -22.91 1.01
N LEU A 43 8.10 -23.36 1.00
CA LEU A 43 8.44 -24.75 0.69
C LEU A 43 8.03 -25.71 1.83
N ASP A 44 8.02 -25.21 3.06
CA ASP A 44 7.65 -25.92 4.29
C ASP A 44 6.56 -25.11 5.02
N ASN A 45 5.49 -25.76 5.48
CA ASN A 45 4.38 -25.09 6.16
C ASN A 45 4.82 -24.40 7.46
N THR A 46 5.90 -24.87 8.09
CA THR A 46 6.46 -24.23 9.29
C THR A 46 7.01 -22.82 9.04
N ASP A 47 7.30 -22.47 7.79
CA ASP A 47 7.78 -21.14 7.38
C ASP A 47 6.66 -20.17 7.02
N TYR A 48 5.37 -20.55 7.10
CA TYR A 48 4.24 -19.68 6.76
C TYR A 48 4.27 -18.35 7.53
N ASP A 49 4.39 -18.43 8.86
CA ASP A 49 4.40 -17.23 9.71
C ASP A 49 5.60 -16.31 9.38
N LYS A 50 6.74 -16.91 9.04
CA LYS A 50 7.94 -16.18 8.65
C LYS A 50 7.78 -15.50 7.29
N LEU A 51 7.15 -16.17 6.32
CA LEU A 51 6.83 -15.59 5.02
C LEU A 51 5.88 -14.40 5.18
N LYS A 52 4.82 -14.57 5.98
CA LYS A 52 3.85 -13.52 6.28
C LYS A 52 4.50 -12.29 6.92
N ASP A 53 5.29 -12.48 7.98
CA ASP A 53 6.03 -11.40 8.65
C ASP A 53 7.01 -10.70 7.70
N SER A 54 7.65 -11.45 6.80
CA SER A 54 8.55 -10.89 5.79
C SER A 54 7.79 -10.04 4.75
N LEU A 55 6.61 -10.46 4.31
CA LEU A 55 5.75 -9.70 3.38
C LEU A 55 5.19 -8.44 4.05
N GLU A 56 4.79 -8.51 5.31
CA GLU A 56 4.38 -7.34 6.10
C GLU A 56 5.51 -6.31 6.16
N LYS A 57 6.72 -6.74 6.52
CA LYS A 57 7.92 -5.87 6.55
C LYS A 57 8.26 -5.28 5.19
N LEU A 58 8.10 -6.05 4.12
CA LEU A 58 8.36 -5.57 2.76
C LEU A 58 7.35 -4.51 2.35
N SER A 59 6.06 -4.70 2.66
CA SER A 59 4.99 -3.74 2.33
C SER A 59 5.12 -2.37 3.00
N ILE A 60 5.83 -2.28 4.14
CA ILE A 60 6.14 -1.00 4.80
C ILE A 60 7.11 -0.17 3.96
N ASN A 61 8.07 -0.81 3.30
CA ASN A 61 9.11 -0.14 2.52
C ASN A 61 8.73 0.04 1.05
N ASP A 62 7.96 -0.89 0.49
CA ASP A 62 7.55 -0.90 -0.90
C ASP A 62 6.05 -0.71 -1.06
N SER A 63 5.65 0.51 -1.40
CA SER A 63 4.25 0.89 -1.64
C SER A 63 3.62 0.29 -2.89
N ALA A 64 4.41 -0.32 -3.78
CA ALA A 64 3.91 -0.93 -5.01
C ALA A 64 3.47 -2.39 -4.79
N ILE A 65 3.88 -2.99 -3.66
CA ILE A 65 3.51 -4.35 -3.30
C ILE A 65 2.14 -4.35 -2.62
N GLU A 66 1.24 -5.14 -3.19
CA GLU A 66 -0.04 -5.51 -2.59
C GLU A 66 -0.06 -7.04 -2.45
N TYR A 67 -0.52 -7.55 -1.31
CA TYR A 67 -0.66 -8.99 -1.08
C TYR A 67 -1.96 -9.28 -0.35
N GLU A 68 -2.51 -10.46 -0.58
CA GLU A 68 -3.67 -11.00 0.12
C GLU A 68 -3.35 -12.41 0.62
N LEU A 69 -3.91 -12.77 1.77
CA LEU A 69 -3.77 -14.13 2.28
C LEU A 69 -4.72 -15.03 1.51
N GLU A 70 -4.16 -16.00 0.80
CA GLU A 70 -4.92 -17.03 0.09
C GLU A 70 -4.79 -18.37 0.83
N ASP A 71 -5.93 -19.02 1.11
CA ASP A 71 -5.98 -20.39 1.62
C ASP A 71 -6.29 -21.33 0.46
N SER A 72 -5.27 -22.07 0.00
CA SER A 72 -5.39 -22.97 -1.15
C SER A 72 -5.59 -24.40 -0.71
N LYS A 73 -6.81 -24.93 -0.94
CA LYS A 73 -7.18 -26.33 -0.67
C LYS A 73 -6.27 -27.37 -1.33
N ALA A 74 -5.50 -27.00 -2.36
CA ALA A 74 -4.61 -27.90 -3.10
C ALA A 74 -3.16 -27.90 -2.58
N LEU A 75 -2.72 -26.85 -1.87
CA LEU A 75 -1.38 -26.76 -1.27
C LEU A 75 -1.37 -26.95 0.25
N GLY A 76 -2.54 -26.88 0.92
CA GLY A 76 -2.69 -27.19 2.35
C GLY A 76 -2.57 -25.98 3.27
N PHE A 77 -2.90 -26.21 4.55
CA PHE A 77 -2.70 -25.29 5.67
C PHE A 77 -1.24 -25.21 6.09
#